data_AF-A0A2A4VJQ4-F1
#
_entry.id   AF-A0A2A4VJQ4-F1
#
_cell.length_a   1.000
_cell.length_b   1.000
_cell.length_c   1.000
_cell.angle_alpha   90.00
_cell.angle_beta   90.00
_cell.angle_gamma   90.00
#
_symmetry.space_group_name_H-M   'P 1'
#
loop_
_entity.id
_entity.type
_entity.pdbx_description
1 polymer ?
#
loop_
_entity_poly.entity_id
_entity_poly.type
_entity_poly.pdbx_seq_one_letter_code
_entity_poly.pdbx_strand_id
1 'polypeptide(L)'
;MEFIAIPAIALLIWLAWQLYRAKQFNKFKTLLNDKIKTDVIAAIQEDLATQRSEQFPNNQAHIDATVYYWTQYPIRILQAAINYEIVDKQWLLATNNVRNSQHLMHIQRQYLD
;
A
#
# COMPACT_ATOMS: atom_id res chain seq x y z
N MET A 1 -44.44 -9.51 -12.28
CA MET A 1 -43.18 -10.00 -12.89
C MET A 1 -42.22 -8.85 -13.18
N GLU A 2 -42.65 -7.79 -13.88
CA GLU A 2 -41.77 -6.64 -14.24
C GLU A 2 -41.31 -5.80 -13.04
N PHE A 3 -42.16 -5.59 -12.02
CA PHE A 3 -41.80 -4.81 -10.83
C PHE A 3 -40.64 -5.40 -9.99
N ILE A 4 -40.41 -6.72 -10.06
CA ILE A 4 -39.31 -7.39 -9.35
C ILE A 4 -38.05 -7.46 -10.24
N ALA A 5 -38.22 -7.45 -11.57
CA ALA A 5 -37.11 -7.52 -12.51
C ALA A 5 -36.19 -6.29 -12.44
N ILE A 6 -36.76 -5.09 -12.29
CA ILE A 6 -35.99 -3.83 -12.18
C ILE A 6 -35.04 -3.82 -10.97
N PRO A 7 -35.50 -4.06 -9.72
CA PRO A 7 -34.61 -4.08 -8.56
C PRO A 7 -33.60 -5.24 -8.63
N ALA A 8 -33.97 -6.37 -9.22
CA ALA A 8 -33.03 -7.49 -9.43
C ALA A 8 -31.87 -7.09 -10.36
N ILE A 9 -32.15 -6.42 -11.48
CA ILE A 9 -31.10 -5.94 -12.41
C ILE A 9 -30.22 -4.89 -11.72
N ALA A 10 -30.81 -3.95 -10.97
CA ALA A 10 -30.05 -2.94 -10.23
C ALA A 10 -29.11 -3.59 -9.20
N LEU A 11 -29.59 -4.61 -8.49
CA LEU A 11 -28.77 -5.37 -7.54
C LEU A 11 -27.60 -6.07 -8.24
N LEU A 12 -27.83 -6.69 -9.40
CA LEU A 12 -26.77 -7.35 -10.17
C LEU A 12 -25.69 -6.36 -10.62
N ILE A 13 -26.08 -5.17 -11.11
CA ILE A 13 -25.13 -4.11 -11.49
C ILE A 13 -24.32 -3.67 -10.26
N TRP A 14 -24.97 -3.49 -9.11
CA TRP A 14 -24.29 -3.11 -7.88
C TRP A 14 -23.29 -4.17 -7.41
N LEU A 15 -23.65 -5.45 -7.46
CA LEU A 15 -22.74 -6.55 -7.12
C LEU A 15 -21.56 -6.64 -8.09
N ALA A 16 -21.78 -6.45 -9.38
CA ALA A 16 -20.70 -6.40 -10.37
C ALA A 16 -19.73 -5.23 -10.10
N TRP A 17 -20.27 -4.06 -9.74
CA TRP A 17 -19.46 -2.91 -9.34
C TRP A 17 -18.65 -3.18 -8.06
N GLN A 18 -19.26 -3.82 -7.05
CA GLN A 18 -18.57 -4.22 -5.83
C GLN A 18 -17.40 -5.16 -6.12
N LEU A 19 -17.61 -6.16 -6.98
CA LEU A 19 -16.57 -7.09 -7.41
C LEU A 19 -15.43 -6.37 -8.12
N TYR A 20 -15.74 -5.45 -9.03
CA TYR A 20 -14.74 -4.64 -9.71
C TYR A 20 -13.88 -3.85 -8.70
N ARG A 21 -14.49 -3.18 -7.74
CA ARG A 21 -13.76 -2.44 -6.68
C ARG A 21 -12.86 -3.36 -5.86
N ALA A 22 -13.35 -4.53 -5.45
CA ALA A 22 -12.56 -5.51 -4.70
C ALA A 22 -11.34 -6.00 -5.51
N LYS A 23 -11.51 -6.24 -6.81
CA LYS A 23 -10.40 -6.58 -7.71
C LYS A 23 -9.36 -5.46 -7.81
N GLN A 24 -9.79 -4.19 -7.91
CA GLN A 24 -8.87 -3.06 -7.94
C GLN A 24 -8.10 -2.93 -6.63
N PHE A 25 -8.75 -3.13 -5.48
CA PHE A 25 -8.07 -3.14 -4.19
C PHE A 25 -7.04 -4.26 -4.06
N ASN A 26 -7.35 -5.47 -4.56
CA ASN A 26 -6.38 -6.56 -4.58
C ASN A 26 -5.19 -6.26 -5.49
N LYS A 27 -5.42 -5.69 -6.67
CA LYS A 27 -4.34 -5.22 -7.56
C LYS A 27 -3.46 -4.17 -6.88
N PHE A 28 -4.05 -3.25 -6.12
CA PHE A 28 -3.29 -2.26 -5.35
C PHE A 28 -2.39 -2.91 -4.28
N LYS A 29 -2.91 -3.89 -3.52
CA LYS A 29 -2.07 -4.63 -2.56
C LYS A 29 -0.93 -5.39 -3.24
N THR A 30 -1.18 -6.03 -4.38
CA THR A 30 -0.15 -6.70 -5.18
C THR A 30 0.91 -5.69 -5.66
N LEU A 31 0.49 -4.53 -6.16
CA LEU A 31 1.39 -3.45 -6.56
C LEU A 31 2.29 -3.00 -5.40
N LEU A 32 1.73 -2.87 -4.19
CA LEU A 32 2.50 -2.53 -3.00
C LEU A 32 3.54 -3.61 -2.67
N ASN A 33 3.13 -4.87 -2.66
CA ASN A 33 4.01 -5.97 -2.24
C ASN A 33 5.08 -6.33 -3.26
N ASP A 34 4.79 -6.20 -4.56
CA ASP A 34 5.69 -6.69 -5.60
C ASP A 34 6.61 -5.56 -6.10
N LYS A 35 6.05 -4.37 -6.33
CA LYS A 35 6.78 -3.24 -6.90
C LYS A 35 7.28 -2.28 -5.82
N ILE A 36 6.34 -1.65 -5.11
CA ILE A 36 6.66 -0.56 -4.18
C ILE A 36 7.53 -1.06 -3.02
N LYS A 37 7.31 -2.29 -2.54
CA LYS A 37 8.16 -2.92 -1.52
C LYS A 37 9.62 -2.96 -1.94
N THR A 38 9.90 -3.32 -3.20
CA THR A 38 11.27 -3.40 -3.72
C THR A 38 11.91 -2.01 -3.73
N ASP A 39 11.17 -1.00 -4.18
CA ASP A 39 11.61 0.40 -4.19
C ASP A 39 11.88 0.92 -2.76
N VAL A 40 11.01 0.56 -1.81
CA VAL A 40 11.15 0.90 -0.37
C VAL A 40 12.39 0.27 0.24
N ILE A 41 12.67 -1.01 -0.07
CA ILE A 41 13.88 -1.68 0.44
C ILE A 41 15.14 -0.97 -0.04
N ALA A 42 15.19 -0.62 -1.33
CA ALA A 42 16.32 0.09 -1.90
C ALA A 42 16.52 1.47 -1.23
N ALA A 43 15.43 2.23 -1.06
CA ALA A 43 15.49 3.54 -0.40
C ALA A 43 15.96 3.45 1.07
N ILE A 44 15.47 2.46 1.83
CA ILE A 44 15.90 2.22 3.21
C ILE A 44 17.40 1.90 3.27
N GLN A 45 17.90 1.05 2.37
CA GLN A 45 19.30 0.66 2.35
C GLN A 45 20.21 1.84 1.99
N GLU A 46 19.81 2.67 1.02
CA GLU A 46 20.53 3.87 0.61
C GLU A 46 20.57 4.93 1.72
N ASP A 47 19.43 5.19 2.36
CA ASP A 47 19.32 6.15 3.45
C ASP A 47 20.18 5.73 4.65
N LEU A 48 20.08 4.47 5.08
CA LEU A 48 20.87 3.94 6.20
C LEU A 48 22.36 3.88 5.88
N ALA A 49 22.74 3.66 4.62
CA ALA A 49 24.14 3.71 4.20
C ALA A 49 24.68 5.15 4.25
N THR A 50 23.87 6.12 3.81
CA THR A 50 24.23 7.55 3.84
C THR A 50 24.36 8.09 5.27
N GLN A 51 23.47 7.67 6.17
CA GLN A 51 23.46 8.10 7.58
C GLN A 51 24.48 7.35 8.45
N ARG A 52 25.21 6.40 7.89
CA ARG A 52 26.17 5.59 8.62
C ARG A 52 27.28 6.46 9.20
N SER A 53 27.48 6.35 10.51
CA SER A 53 28.50 7.07 11.27
C SER A 53 29.10 6.19 12.36
N GLU A 54 30.14 6.66 13.04
CA GLU A 54 30.71 5.94 14.19
C GLU A 54 29.71 5.79 15.34
N GLN A 55 28.80 6.75 15.51
CA GLN A 55 27.76 6.73 16.53
C GLN A 55 26.53 5.90 16.12
N PHE A 56 26.20 5.89 14.82
CA PHE A 56 25.11 5.10 14.24
C PHE A 56 25.68 4.15 13.18
N PRO A 57 26.18 2.97 13.59
CA PRO A 57 26.92 2.10 12.69
C PRO A 57 26.06 1.48 11.59
N ASN A 58 24.72 1.54 11.72
CA ASN A 58 23.74 0.99 10.78
C ASN A 58 24.19 -0.37 10.21
N ASN A 59 24.52 -1.27 11.14
CA ASN A 59 25.00 -2.59 10.78
C ASN A 59 23.91 -3.40 10.08
N GLN A 60 24.27 -4.53 9.49
CA GLN A 60 23.34 -5.35 8.72
C GLN A 60 22.10 -5.75 9.53
N ALA A 61 22.24 -6.06 10.82
CA ALA A 61 21.12 -6.39 11.68
C ALA A 61 20.11 -5.24 11.82
N HIS A 62 20.58 -3.99 11.91
CA HIS A 62 19.72 -2.80 11.93
C HIS A 62 18.99 -2.60 10.59
N ILE A 63 19.71 -2.77 9.47
CA ILE A 63 19.13 -2.67 8.12
C ILE A 63 18.03 -3.73 7.95
N ASP A 64 18.33 -4.99 8.30
CA ASP A 64 17.39 -6.11 8.16
C ASP A 64 16.15 -5.91 9.04
N ALA A 65 16.32 -5.44 10.29
CA ALA A 65 15.21 -5.13 11.19
C ALA A 65 14.33 -3.98 10.64
N THR A 66 14.95 -2.94 10.09
CA THR A 66 14.26 -1.78 9.51
C THR A 66 13.46 -2.19 8.27
N VAL A 67 14.09 -2.95 7.37
CA VAL A 67 13.43 -3.53 6.19
C VAL A 67 12.28 -4.44 6.60
N TYR A 68 12.49 -5.31 7.59
CA TYR A 68 11.45 -6.19 8.10
C TYR A 68 10.25 -5.37 8.59
N TYR A 69 10.47 -4.41 9.48
CA TYR A 69 9.43 -3.56 10.05
C TYR A 69 8.61 -2.85 8.96
N TRP A 70 9.27 -2.16 8.02
CA TRP A 70 8.56 -1.39 7.00
C TRP A 70 7.88 -2.24 5.95
N THR A 71 8.37 -3.46 5.70
CA THR A 71 7.86 -4.32 4.62
C THR A 71 7.00 -5.50 5.08
N GLN A 72 6.72 -5.59 6.38
CA GLN A 72 5.89 -6.64 6.97
C GLN A 72 4.42 -6.56 6.53
N TYR A 73 3.87 -5.35 6.40
CA TYR A 73 2.47 -5.13 6.07
C TYR A 73 2.29 -4.11 4.94
N PRO A 74 1.29 -4.29 4.05
CA PRO A 74 1.02 -3.34 2.96
C PRO A 74 0.83 -1.90 3.43
N ILE A 75 0.20 -1.68 4.58
CA ILE A 75 0.03 -0.33 5.15
C ILE A 75 1.37 0.32 5.50
N ARG A 76 2.33 -0.44 6.04
CA ARG A 76 3.67 0.04 6.38
C ARG A 76 4.49 0.29 5.12
N ILE A 77 4.35 -0.56 4.11
CA ILE A 77 4.97 -0.35 2.78
C ILE A 77 4.47 0.97 2.19
N LEU A 78 3.15 1.23 2.25
CA LEU A 78 2.57 2.48 1.78
C LEU A 78 3.08 3.69 2.57
N GLN A 79 3.17 3.60 3.90
CA GLN A 79 3.73 4.66 4.73
C GLN A 79 5.20 4.94 4.41
N ALA A 80 6.01 3.90 4.31
CA ALA A 80 7.41 4.03 3.94
C ALA A 80 7.55 4.66 2.55
N ALA A 81 6.75 4.22 1.58
CA ALA A 81 6.77 4.78 0.23
C ALA A 81 6.40 6.26 0.19
N ILE A 82 5.50 6.72 1.08
CA ILE A 82 5.19 8.15 1.23
C ILE A 82 6.36 8.87 1.92
N ASN A 83 6.91 8.30 2.99
CA ASN A 83 8.00 8.90 3.78
C ASN A 83 9.30 9.07 2.99
N TYR A 84 9.62 8.09 2.13
CA TYR A 84 10.78 8.11 1.23
C TYR A 84 10.47 8.75 -0.14
N GLU A 85 9.32 9.41 -0.28
CA GLU A 85 8.89 10.11 -1.51
C GLU A 85 8.86 9.24 -2.78
N ILE A 86 8.79 7.91 -2.62
CA ILE A 86 8.64 6.94 -3.73
C ILE A 86 7.26 7.09 -4.37
N VAL A 87 6.24 7.36 -3.56
CA VAL A 87 4.90 7.70 -4.02
C VAL A 87 4.46 9.01 -3.41
N ASP A 88 3.86 9.86 -4.25
CA ASP A 88 3.35 11.15 -3.84
C ASP A 88 1.85 11.26 -4.12
N LYS A 89 1.28 12.43 -3.82
CA LYS A 89 -0.13 12.71 -4.09
C LYS A 89 -0.46 12.62 -5.57
N GLN A 90 0.44 13.07 -6.45
CA GLN A 90 0.20 13.06 -7.89
C GLN A 90 0.14 11.62 -8.42
N TRP A 91 1.02 10.74 -7.95
CA TRP A 91 1.03 9.32 -8.26
C TRP A 91 -0.27 8.64 -7.82
N LEU A 92 -0.77 8.94 -6.62
CA LEU A 92 -2.03 8.38 -6.11
C LEU A 92 -3.23 8.81 -6.96
N LEU A 93 -3.24 10.06 -7.44
CA LEU A 93 -4.27 10.58 -8.33
C LEU A 93 -4.18 9.94 -9.73
N ALA A 94 -2.98 9.90 -10.31
CA ALA A 94 -2.73 9.35 -11.64
C ALA A 94 -3.05 7.84 -11.72
N THR A 95 -2.78 7.09 -10.65
CA THR A 95 -3.06 5.65 -10.58
C THR A 95 -4.46 5.32 -10.05
N ASN A 96 -5.28 6.33 -9.72
CA ASN A 96 -6.61 6.19 -9.13
C ASN A 96 -6.62 5.33 -7.83
N ASN A 97 -5.56 5.42 -7.03
CA ASN A 97 -5.39 4.63 -5.82
C ASN A 97 -5.71 5.37 -4.52
N VAL A 98 -6.11 6.65 -4.57
CA VAL A 98 -6.45 7.45 -3.37
C VAL A 98 -7.42 6.70 -2.44
N ARG A 99 -8.51 6.18 -2.99
CA ARG A 99 -9.51 5.44 -2.20
C ARG A 99 -8.96 4.11 -1.68
N ASN A 100 -8.15 3.41 -2.46
CA ASN A 100 -7.54 2.16 -2.04
C ASN A 100 -6.55 2.39 -0.88
N SER A 101 -5.78 3.48 -0.92
CA SER A 101 -4.90 3.92 0.16
C SER A 101 -5.67 4.24 1.43
N GLN A 102 -6.74 5.06 1.33
CA GLN A 102 -7.61 5.36 2.48
C GLN A 102 -8.24 4.10 3.07
N HIS A 103 -8.74 3.22 2.21
CA HIS A 103 -9.33 1.95 2.64
C HIS A 103 -8.29 1.08 3.34
N LEU A 104 -7.09 0.96 2.78
CA LEU A 104 -5.99 0.20 3.38
C LEU A 104 -5.63 0.77 4.77
N MET A 105 -5.47 2.09 4.88
CA MET A 105 -5.17 2.78 6.13
C MET A 105 -6.23 2.53 7.21
N HIS A 106 -7.50 2.39 6.79
CA HIS A 106 -8.58 2.08 7.71
C HIS A 106 -8.55 0.61 8.18
N ILE A 107 -8.47 -0.35 7.26
CA ILE A 107 -8.62 -1.78 7.58
C ILE A 107 -7.36 -2.41 8.19
N GLN A 108 -6.21 -1.78 8.02
CA GLN A 108 -4.91 -2.23 8.53
C GLN A 108 -4.38 -1.33 9.64
N ARG A 109 -5.23 -0.47 10.22
CA ARG A 109 -4.83 0.47 11.27
C ARG A 109 -4.16 -0.23 12.46
N GLN A 110 -4.59 -1.43 12.83
CA GLN A 110 -4.00 -2.22 13.92
C GLN A 110 -2.51 -2.55 13.73
N TYR A 111 -1.98 -2.39 12.51
CA TYR A 111 -0.56 -2.61 12.24
C TYR A 111 0.26 -1.33 12.28
N LEU A 112 -0.32 -0.20 12.73
CA LEU A 112 0.38 1.09 12.85
C LEU A 112 0.75 1.45 14.30
N ASP A 113 0.15 0.78 15.26
CA ASP A 113 0.47 0.88 16.68
C ASP A 113 1.70 0.03 17.03
#